data_AF-A0A0A8ZHG3-F1
#
_entry.id   AF-A0A0A8ZHG3-F1
#
_cell.length_a   1.000
_cell.length_b   1.000
_cell.length_c   1.000
_cell.angle_alpha   90.00
_cell.angle_beta   90.00
_cell.angle_gamma   90.00
#
_symmetry.space_group_name_H-M   'P 1'
#
loop_
_entity.id
_entity.type
_entity.pdbx_description
1 polymer ?
#
loop_
_entity_poly.entity_id
_entity_poly.type
_entity_poly.pdbx_seq_one_letter_code
_entity_poly.pdbx_strand_id
1 'polypeptide(L)' 'MSMQELPQNSTISDLLKRASRYDIQLRLRLNCNVVYDLNQELKMGDVLELILSAPCKSGGYTREFHQMFDHRLAVSQS' A
#
# COMPACT_ATOMS: atom_id res chain seq x y z
N MET A 1 7.35 9.01 4.60
CA MET A 1 6.02 8.84 5.23
C MET A 1 5.25 10.12 5.00
N SER A 2 4.21 10.11 4.17
CA SER A 2 3.32 11.27 3.96
C SER A 2 2.10 11.14 4.87
N MET A 3 1.72 12.23 5.55
CA MET A 3 0.50 12.26 6.35
C MET A 3 -0.65 12.80 5.50
N GLN A 4 -1.77 12.08 5.45
CA GLN A 4 -2.95 12.50 4.71
C GLN A 4 -4.16 12.60 5.65
N GLU A 5 -4.75 13.79 5.71
CA GLU A 5 -5.96 14.02 6.47
C GLU A 5 -7.19 13.48 5.71
N LEU A 6 -8.06 12.82 6.45
CA LEU A 6 -9.28 12.20 5.94
C LEU A 6 -10.47 12.64 6.79
N PRO A 7 -11.67 12.76 6.18
CA PRO A 7 -12.90 12.96 6.94
C PRO A 7 -13.12 11.87 7.99
N GLN A 8 -13.85 12.21 9.05
CA GLN A 8 -14.27 11.23 10.04
C GLN A 8 -15.12 10.13 9.37
N ASN A 9 -14.94 8.88 9.80
CA ASN A 9 -15.56 7.67 9.22
C ASN A 9 -15.10 7.33 7.79
N SER A 10 -13.90 7.79 7.39
CA SER A 10 -13.34 7.39 6.10
C SER A 10 -13.00 5.92 6.06
N THR A 11 -13.37 5.25 4.98
CA THR A 11 -13.06 3.85 4.76
C THR A 11 -11.83 3.66 3.87
N ILE A 12 -11.30 2.46 3.86
CA ILE A 12 -10.22 2.05 2.96
C ILE A 12 -10.64 2.26 1.49
N SER A 13 -11.90 1.97 1.16
CA SER A 13 -12.43 2.18 -0.20
C SER A 13 -12.38 3.65 -0.64
N ASP A 14 -12.61 4.61 0.28
CA ASP A 14 -12.58 6.03 -0.03
C ASP A 14 -11.16 6.52 -0.31
N LEU A 15 -10.18 6.00 0.45
CA LEU A 15 -8.77 6.23 0.19
C LEU A 15 -8.35 5.63 -1.16
N LEU A 16 -8.78 4.40 -1.45
CA LEU A 16 -8.50 3.72 -2.71
C LEU A 16 -9.07 4.50 -3.90
N LYS A 17 -10.32 4.97 -3.84
CA LYS A 17 -10.92 5.81 -4.91
C LYS A 17 -10.12 7.09 -5.15
N ARG A 18 -9.58 7.70 -4.09
CA ARG A 18 -8.76 8.91 -4.18
C ARG A 18 -7.38 8.63 -4.79
N ALA A 19 -6.75 7.51 -4.42
CA ALA A 19 -5.45 7.08 -4.93
C ALA A 19 -5.53 6.48 -6.35
N SER A 20 -6.63 5.80 -6.68
CA SER A 20 -6.96 5.16 -7.95
C SER A 20 -7.31 6.14 -9.07
N ARG A 21 -6.92 7.42 -8.94
CA ARG A 21 -6.89 8.33 -10.11
C ARG A 21 -6.02 7.78 -11.26
N TYR A 22 -5.20 6.78 -10.98
CA TYR A 22 -4.40 6.04 -11.92
C TYR A 22 -4.98 4.63 -12.09
N ASP A 23 -5.16 4.17 -13.34
CA ASP A 23 -5.61 2.82 -13.74
C ASP A 23 -4.54 1.76 -13.39
N ILE A 24 -4.25 1.66 -12.11
CA ILE A 24 -3.19 0.86 -11.54
C ILE A 24 -3.85 -0.04 -10.52
N GLN A 25 -3.73 -1.35 -10.73
CA GLN A 25 -4.17 -2.32 -9.73
C GLN A 25 -3.25 -2.16 -8.51
N LEU A 26 -3.83 -1.81 -7.35
CA LEU A 26 -3.13 -1.63 -6.08
C LEU A 26 -3.61 -2.65 -5.04
N ARG A 27 -2.67 -3.21 -4.29
CA ARG A 27 -2.86 -3.95 -3.04
C ARG A 27 -2.60 -3.02 -1.88
N LEU A 28 -3.23 -3.27 -0.74
CA LEU A 28 -3.21 -2.35 0.39
C LEU A 28 -2.94 -3.12 1.69
N ARG A 29 -2.04 -2.59 2.51
CA ARG A 29 -1.78 -3.08 3.87
C ARG A 29 -2.07 -1.98 4.86
N LEU A 30 -2.68 -2.36 5.98
CA LEU A 30 -2.98 -1.49 7.11
C LEU A 30 -2.18 -2.00 8.31
N ASN A 31 -1.32 -1.16 8.88
CA ASN A 31 -0.45 -1.51 10.01
C ASN A 31 0.31 -2.82 9.76
N CYS A 32 0.92 -2.96 8.58
CA CYS A 32 1.63 -4.16 8.11
C CYS A 32 0.75 -5.40 7.81
N ASN A 33 -0.56 -5.34 8.00
CA ASN A 33 -1.48 -6.45 7.75
C ASN A 33 -2.18 -6.30 6.40
N VAL A 34 -2.37 -7.42 5.69
CA VAL A 34 -3.13 -7.42 4.43
C VAL A 34 -4.59 -7.14 4.74
N VAL A 35 -5.16 -6.17 4.03
CA VAL A 35 -6.57 -5.81 4.17
C VAL A 35 -7.39 -6.62 3.20
N TYR A 36 -8.42 -7.29 3.73
CA TYR A 36 -9.43 -7.99 2.93
C TYR A 36 -10.76 -7.22 2.89
N ASP A 37 -11.06 -6.46 3.95
CA ASP A 37 -12.29 -5.67 4.04
C ASP A 37 -12.02 -4.20 3.66
N LEU A 38 -12.53 -3.79 2.50
CA LEU A 38 -12.40 -2.42 2.00
C LEU A 38 -13.35 -1.44 2.68
N ASN A 39 -14.37 -1.92 3.40
CA ASN A 39 -15.30 -1.07 4.14
C ASN A 39 -14.83 -0.80 5.57
N GLN A 40 -13.68 -1.34 5.96
CA GLN A 40 -13.09 -1.07 7.27
C GLN A 40 -12.81 0.43 7.43
N GLU A 41 -13.22 0.97 8.57
CA GLU A 41 -13.00 2.36 8.96
C GLU A 41 -11.55 2.58 9.40
N LEU A 42 -10.97 3.70 8.95
CA LEU A 42 -9.61 4.11 9.29
C LEU A 42 -9.58 4.93 10.59
N LYS A 43 -8.61 4.64 11.45
CA LYS A 43 -8.40 5.35 12.71
C LYS A 43 -7.18 6.24 12.64
N MET A 44 -7.17 7.29 13.47
CA MET A 44 -6.02 8.17 13.60
C MET A 44 -4.81 7.37 14.09
N GLY A 45 -3.67 7.53 13.41
CA GLY A 45 -2.45 6.78 13.69
C GLY A 45 -2.29 5.48 12.91
N ASP A 46 -3.31 5.06 12.16
CA ASP A 46 -3.16 3.93 11.24
C ASP A 46 -2.18 4.27 10.11
N VAL A 47 -1.31 3.30 9.80
CA VAL A 47 -0.34 3.38 8.70
C VAL A 47 -0.84 2.56 7.54
N LEU A 48 -0.94 3.20 6.37
CA LEU A 48 -1.38 2.58 5.12
C LEU A 48 -0.22 2.45 4.14
N GLU A 49 -0.06 1.25 3.60
CA GLU A 49 0.91 0.95 2.57
C GLU A 49 0.18 0.54 1.29
N LEU A 50 0.40 1.30 0.21
CA LEU A 50 -0.11 1.00 -1.12
C LEU A 50 0.98 0.27 -1.91
N ILE A 51 0.65 -0.90 -2.42
CA ILE A 51 1.56 -1.81 -3.12
C ILE A 51 1.02 -2.01 -4.54
N LEU A 52 1.87 -1.92 -5.57
CA LEU A 52 1.47 -2.18 -6.94
C LEU A 52 1.16 -3.68 -7.14
N SER A 53 -0.04 -4.01 -7.61
CA SER A 53 -0.49 -5.39 -7.85
C SER A 53 0.03 -5.97 -9.16
N ALA A 54 0.25 -5.12 -10.16
CA ALA A 54 0.72 -5.54 -11.47
C ALA A 54 2.26 -5.45 -11.54
N PRO A 55 2.94 -6.42 -12.17
CA PRO A 55 4.31 -6.19 -12.58
C PRO A 55 4.31 -4.99 -13.52
N CYS A 56 5.08 -3.95 -13.20
CA CYS A 56 5.34 -2.84 -14.12
C CYS A 56 5.63 -3.44 -15.49
N LYS A 57 4.79 -3.17 -16.50
CA LYS A 57 5.09 -3.57 -17.88
C LYS A 57 6.45 -2.99 -18.20
N SER A 58 7.43 -3.88 -18.29
CA SER A 58 8.83 -3.59 -18.53
C SER A 58 8.97 -2.99 -19.93
N GLY A 59 8.86 -1.67 -20.01
CA GLY A 59 9.59 -0.89 -21.00
C GLY A 59 11.07 -0.85 -20.59
N GLY A 60 11.77 -1.95 -20.82
CA GLY A 60 13.24 -2.02 -20.93
C GLY A 60 14.14 -1.90 -19.70
N TYR A 61 13.68 -1.44 -18.52
CA TYR A 61 14.63 -1.02 -17.46
C TYR A 61 14.32 -1.46 -16.00
N THR A 62 13.65 -2.58 -15.76
CA THR A 62 13.22 -2.93 -14.37
C THR A 62 13.58 -4.35 -13.93
N ARG A 63 14.89 -4.67 -13.88
CA ARG A 63 15.37 -5.91 -13.24
C ARG A 63 15.57 -5.79 -11.71
N GLU A 64 15.52 -4.58 -11.15
CA GLU A 64 15.96 -4.36 -9.75
C GLU A 64 14.82 -4.08 -8.75
N PHE A 65 13.61 -3.75 -9.22
CA PHE A 65 12.51 -3.35 -8.32
C PHE A 65 11.81 -4.52 -7.63
N HIS A 66 11.79 -5.72 -8.21
CA HIS A 66 11.07 -6.85 -7.62
C HIS A 66 11.80 -7.51 -6.44
N GLN A 67 13.13 -7.36 -6.31
CA GLN A 67 13.88 -7.94 -5.18
C GLN A 67 13.86 -7.09 -3.91
N MET A 68 13.57 -5.78 -3.98
CA MET A 68 13.59 -4.91 -2.80
C MET A 68 12.39 -5.12 -1.86
N PHE A 69 11.27 -5.64 -2.35
CA PHE A 69 10.07 -5.83 -1.53
C PHE A 69 10.02 -7.16 -0.78
N ASP A 70 10.83 -8.16 -1.14
CA ASP A 70 10.86 -9.49 -0.49
C ASP A 70 11.97 -9.66 0.56
N HIS A 71 12.92 -8.71 0.67
CA HIS A 71 14.09 -8.87 1.53
C HIS A 71 14.30 -7.73 2.53
N ARG A 72 13.42 -7.57 3.55
CA ARG A 72 13.87 -6.84 4.76
C ARG A 72 13.16 -7.05 6.11
N LEU A 73 12.77 -8.27 6.45
CA LEU A 73 12.52 -8.64 7.87
C LEU A 73 13.37 -9.82 8.34
N ALA A 74 14.65 -9.87 7.95
CA ALA A 74 15.65 -10.57 8.73
C ALA A 74 16.30 -9.55 9.69
N VAL A 75 15.70 -9.36 10.86
CA VAL A 75 16.35 -8.69 11.99
C VAL A 75 17.38 -9.67 12.55
N SER A 76 18.64 -9.49 12.20
CA SER A 76 19.74 -10.16 12.90
C SER A 76 19.89 -9.47 14.25
N GLN A 77 19.50 -10.15 15.33
CA GLN A 77 19.84 -9.75 16.69
C GLN A 77 21.28 -10.20 16.96
N SER A 78 22.13 -9.24 17.31
CA SER A 78 23.46 -9.47 17.91
C SER A 78 23.51 -8.79 19.26
#